data_AF-A0A938SW57-F1
#
_entry.id   AF-A0A938SW57-F1
#
_cell.length_a   1.000
_cell.length_b   1.000
_cell.length_c   1.000
_cell.angle_alpha   90.00
_cell.angle_beta   90.00
_cell.angle_gamma   90.00
#
_symmetry.space_group_name_H-M   'P 1'
#
loop_
_entity.id
_entity.type
_entity.pdbx_description
1 polymer ?
#
loop_
_entity_poly.entity_id
_entity_poly.type
_entity_poly.pdbx_seq_one_letter_code
_entity_poly.pdbx_strand_id
1 'polypeptide(L)'
;MDYESPARFLGLPLIHIATGQQVDGGYRRGAAKGWIAIGDIAVGVLFGAGGIATGAISVGGLAAGGFALGGFALGLAAVGGVAFGYLAVGGAALGGSGALGGLAVAGEFARGGVALAFHANDLSADEYFNGHPFFRSASLLMQYSMGLVALVFVLPRILRRR
;
A
#
# COMPACT_ATOMS: atom_id res chain seq x y z
N MET A 1 -1.22 -13.42 20.51
CA MET A 1 0.23 -13.73 20.50
C MET A 1 0.96 -12.42 20.65
N ASP A 2 1.93 -12.34 21.54
CA ASP A 2 2.73 -11.14 21.77
C ASP A 2 4.21 -11.54 21.88
N TYR A 3 5.05 -10.96 21.04
CA TYR A 3 6.48 -11.24 20.96
C TYR A 3 7.26 -9.95 20.75
N GLU A 4 8.20 -9.69 21.65
CA GLU A 4 9.20 -8.62 21.53
C GLU A 4 10.60 -9.22 21.39
N SER A 5 11.38 -8.72 20.44
CA SER A 5 12.79 -9.09 20.34
C SER A 5 13.60 -8.52 21.52
N PRO A 6 14.59 -9.25 22.06
CA PRO A 6 15.44 -8.77 23.15
C PRO A 6 16.34 -7.61 22.71
N ALA A 7 16.67 -7.53 21.42
CA ALA A 7 17.48 -6.46 20.87
C ALA A 7 16.63 -5.18 20.77
N ARG A 8 17.12 -4.10 21.39
CA ARG A 8 16.45 -2.79 21.44
C ARG A 8 17.37 -1.72 20.85
N PHE A 9 16.80 -0.82 20.06
CA PHE A 9 17.53 0.29 19.46
C PHE A 9 16.73 1.59 19.65
N LEU A 10 17.37 2.63 20.16
CA LEU A 10 16.74 3.90 20.58
C LEU A 10 15.54 3.72 21.52
N GLY A 11 15.58 2.72 22.41
CA GLY A 11 14.51 2.45 23.38
C GLY A 11 13.30 1.69 22.83
N LEU A 12 13.29 1.36 21.52
CA LEU A 12 12.26 0.53 20.88
C LEU A 12 12.78 -0.88 20.60
N PRO A 13 11.94 -1.93 20.69
CA PRO A 13 12.33 -3.26 20.24
C PRO A 13 12.58 -3.26 18.74
N LEU A 14 13.56 -4.05 18.29
CA LEU A 14 13.83 -4.23 16.87
C LEU A 14 12.65 -4.87 16.15
N ILE A 15 12.06 -5.90 16.74
CA ILE A 15 10.87 -6.59 16.22
C ILE A 15 9.83 -6.69 17.33
N HIS A 16 8.60 -6.30 17.03
CA HIS A 16 7.44 -6.48 17.88
C HIS A 16 6.29 -7.07 17.06
N ILE A 17 5.79 -8.22 17.48
CA ILE A 17 4.66 -8.91 16.85
C ILE A 17 3.54 -9.03 17.88
N ALA A 18 2.40 -8.38 17.64
CA ALA A 18 1.25 -8.41 18.54
C ALA A 18 -0.03 -8.70 17.75
N THR A 19 -0.56 -9.90 17.89
CA THR A 19 -1.83 -10.32 17.25
C THR A 19 -2.96 -10.29 18.26
N GLY A 20 -4.09 -9.71 17.86
CA GLY A 20 -5.28 -9.62 18.69
C GLY A 20 -5.79 -10.99 19.14
N GLN A 21 -6.47 -10.98 20.28
CA GLN A 21 -7.04 -12.17 20.89
C GLN A 21 -8.45 -11.89 21.39
N GLN A 22 -9.27 -12.93 21.36
CA GLN A 22 -10.60 -12.88 21.95
C GLN A 22 -10.47 -13.12 23.46
N VAL A 23 -10.84 -12.12 24.26
CA VAL A 23 -10.77 -12.15 25.72
C VAL A 23 -12.13 -11.70 26.26
N ASP A 24 -12.72 -12.50 27.14
CA ASP A 24 -14.01 -12.21 27.79
C ASP A 24 -15.15 -11.84 26.82
N GLY A 25 -15.23 -12.55 25.69
CA GLY A 25 -16.24 -12.32 24.65
C GLY A 25 -16.00 -11.08 23.78
N GLY A 26 -14.96 -10.28 24.05
CA GLY A 26 -14.53 -9.13 23.25
C GLY A 26 -13.28 -9.42 22.42
N TYR A 27 -13.11 -8.71 21.30
CA TYR A 27 -11.87 -8.77 20.52
C TYR A 27 -10.92 -7.65 20.95
N ARG A 28 -9.80 -8.02 21.57
CA ARG A 28 -8.74 -7.08 21.95
C ARG A 28 -7.70 -7.03 20.83
N ARG A 29 -7.59 -5.87 20.16
CA ARG A 29 -6.60 -5.65 19.09
C ARG A 29 -5.18 -5.78 19.63
N GLY A 30 -4.33 -6.49 18.90
CA GLY A 30 -2.90 -6.56 19.15
C GLY A 30 -2.21 -5.30 18.62
N ALA A 31 -1.50 -4.59 19.50
CA ALA A 31 -0.81 -3.35 19.16
C ALA A 31 0.71 -3.53 19.27
N ALA A 32 1.38 -3.62 18.11
CA ALA A 32 2.82 -3.76 18.03
C ALA A 32 3.50 -2.40 17.85
N LYS A 33 4.62 -2.19 18.54
CA LYS A 33 5.46 -0.98 18.45
C LYS A 33 6.93 -1.35 18.41
N GLY A 34 7.66 -0.92 17.38
CA GLY A 34 9.07 -1.25 17.23
C GLY A 34 9.69 -0.67 15.96
N TRP A 35 10.92 -1.08 15.64
CA TRP A 35 11.52 -0.78 14.35
C TRP A 35 10.79 -1.52 13.22
N ILE A 36 10.50 -2.79 13.46
CA ILE A 36 9.65 -3.67 12.65
C ILE A 36 8.46 -4.07 13.52
N ALA A 37 7.26 -3.62 13.16
CA ALA A 37 6.03 -3.89 13.89
C ALA A 37 5.04 -4.70 13.03
N ILE A 38 4.49 -5.78 13.59
CA ILE A 38 3.47 -6.61 12.92
C ILE A 38 2.31 -6.84 13.89
N GLY A 39 1.09 -6.47 13.50
CA GLY A 39 -0.07 -6.64 14.37
C GLY A 39 -1.37 -6.09 13.79
N ASP A 40 -2.45 -6.08 14.57
CA ASP A 40 -3.69 -5.42 14.10
C ASP A 40 -3.48 -3.91 13.99
N ILE A 41 -2.72 -3.37 14.94
CA ILE A 41 -2.21 -2.01 14.95
C ILE A 41 -0.68 -2.09 15.02
N ALA A 42 0.01 -1.69 13.96
CA ALA A 42 1.46 -1.76 13.84
C ALA A 42 2.06 -0.37 13.74
N VAL A 43 2.77 0.07 14.77
CA VAL A 43 3.52 1.34 14.77
C VAL A 43 5.00 1.01 14.61
N GLY A 44 5.42 0.91 13.35
CA GLY A 44 6.80 0.70 12.95
C GLY A 44 7.54 2.01 12.72
N VAL A 45 8.83 2.07 13.03
CA VAL A 45 9.69 3.16 12.57
C VAL A 45 10.12 2.91 11.13
N LEU A 46 10.69 1.73 10.86
CA LEU A 46 11.09 1.32 9.51
C LEU A 46 9.98 0.59 8.79
N PHE A 47 9.38 -0.41 9.43
CA PHE A 47 8.38 -1.27 8.80
C PHE A 47 7.19 -1.53 9.73
N GLY A 48 5.98 -1.31 9.21
CA GLY A 48 4.73 -1.64 9.89
C GLY A 48 3.84 -2.50 9.00
N ALA A 49 3.33 -3.63 9.51
CA ALA A 49 2.37 -4.47 8.81
C ALA A 49 1.14 -4.79 9.67
N GLY A 50 -0.07 -4.50 9.18
CA GLY A 50 -1.27 -4.70 9.98
C GLY A 50 -2.59 -4.25 9.39
N GLY A 51 -3.65 -4.28 10.20
CA GLY A 51 -4.92 -3.64 9.83
C GLY A 51 -4.77 -2.12 9.74
N ILE A 52 -4.13 -1.54 10.76
CA ILE A 52 -3.66 -0.15 10.79
C ILE A 52 -2.15 -0.19 10.94
N ALA A 53 -1.41 0.38 9.98
CA ALA A 53 0.04 0.32 9.95
C ALA A 53 0.66 1.69 9.71
N THR A 54 1.72 2.01 10.46
CA THR A 54 2.53 3.20 10.24
C THR A 54 4.01 2.87 10.18
N GLY A 55 4.78 3.61 9.38
CA GLY A 55 6.25 3.53 9.35
C GLY A 55 6.87 4.07 8.08
N ALA A 56 8.19 4.01 7.93
CA ALA A 56 8.84 4.39 6.68
C ALA A 56 8.30 3.56 5.50
N ILE A 57 8.11 2.27 5.72
CA ILE A 57 7.38 1.36 4.84
C ILE A 57 6.19 0.81 5.64
N SER A 58 4.98 0.93 5.10
CA SER A 58 3.76 0.48 5.78
C SER A 58 2.91 -0.36 4.84
N VAL A 59 2.38 -1.48 5.35
CA VAL A 59 1.50 -2.39 4.62
C VAL A 59 0.27 -2.68 5.45
N GLY A 60 -0.93 -2.36 4.95
CA GLY A 60 -2.12 -2.64 5.73
C GLY A 60 -3.46 -2.26 5.12
N GLY A 61 -4.53 -2.42 5.89
CA GLY A 61 -5.84 -1.90 5.49
C GLY A 61 -5.82 -0.36 5.43
N LEU A 62 -5.37 0.25 6.52
CA LEU A 62 -5.03 1.67 6.66
C LEU A 62 -3.51 1.77 6.85
N ALA A 63 -2.81 2.31 5.87
CA ALA A 63 -1.35 2.42 5.86
C ALA A 63 -0.92 3.89 5.79
N ALA A 64 -0.02 4.32 6.67
CA ALA A 64 0.53 5.67 6.66
C ALA A 64 2.07 5.65 6.76
N GLY A 65 2.78 6.25 5.81
CA GLY A 65 4.23 6.14 5.80
C GLY A 65 4.98 6.92 4.73
N GLY A 66 6.28 6.69 4.62
CA GLY A 66 7.04 7.15 3.46
C GLY A 66 6.56 6.42 2.20
N PHE A 67 6.56 5.09 2.27
CA PHE A 67 5.99 4.18 1.28
C PHE A 67 4.81 3.43 1.91
N ALA A 68 3.60 3.65 1.41
CA ALA A 68 2.38 3.08 1.95
C ALA A 68 1.69 2.16 0.94
N LEU A 69 1.44 0.92 1.33
CA LEU A 69 0.69 -0.07 0.58
C LEU A 69 -0.58 -0.44 1.34
N GLY A 70 -1.76 -0.24 0.76
CA GLY A 70 -2.97 -0.63 1.48
C GLY A 70 -4.30 -0.40 0.80
N GLY A 71 -5.39 -0.67 1.52
CA GLY A 71 -6.73 -0.27 1.07
C GLY A 71 -6.87 1.24 1.04
N PHE A 72 -6.50 1.87 2.15
CA PHE A 72 -6.36 3.31 2.32
C PHE A 72 -4.90 3.63 2.64
N ALA A 73 -4.19 4.29 1.73
CA ALA A 73 -2.77 4.56 1.82
C ALA A 73 -2.49 6.06 1.88
N LEU A 74 -1.70 6.50 2.85
CA LEU A 74 -1.22 7.87 3.03
C LEU A 74 0.31 7.85 3.00
N GLY A 75 0.97 8.58 2.11
CA GLY A 75 2.43 8.66 2.17
C GLY A 75 3.13 9.53 1.14
N LEU A 76 4.46 9.50 1.08
CA LEU A 76 5.18 10.14 -0.04
C LEU A 76 4.94 9.36 -1.33
N ALA A 77 5.01 8.04 -1.24
CA ALA A 77 4.68 7.11 -2.30
C ALA A 77 3.57 6.17 -1.79
N ALA A 78 2.36 6.30 -2.32
CA ALA A 78 1.19 5.56 -1.87
C ALA A 78 0.66 4.67 -2.99
N VAL A 79 0.41 3.40 -2.69
CA VAL A 79 -0.28 2.46 -3.60
C VAL A 79 -1.45 1.85 -2.86
N GLY A 80 -2.66 1.98 -3.40
CA GLY A 80 -3.82 1.42 -2.72
C GLY A 80 -5.15 1.53 -3.45
N GLY A 81 -6.24 1.14 -2.79
CA GLY A 81 -7.59 1.38 -3.32
C GLY A 81 -7.88 2.88 -3.35
N VAL A 82 -7.68 3.54 -2.22
CA VAL A 82 -7.66 4.99 -2.05
C VAL A 82 -6.24 5.39 -1.62
N ALA A 83 -5.55 6.18 -2.43
CA ALA A 83 -4.16 6.54 -2.20
C ALA A 83 -4.01 8.07 -2.16
N PHE A 84 -3.39 8.58 -1.11
CA PHE A 84 -2.98 9.97 -0.97
C PHE A 84 -1.47 10.03 -0.82
N GLY A 85 -0.82 10.84 -1.65
CA GLY A 85 0.60 11.06 -1.48
C GLY A 85 1.22 12.05 -2.45
N TYR A 86 2.54 12.20 -2.41
CA TYR A 86 3.24 12.97 -3.43
C TYR A 86 3.18 12.24 -4.78
N LEU A 87 3.42 10.92 -4.73
CA LEU A 87 3.19 9.96 -5.81
C LEU A 87 2.09 8.99 -5.36
N ALA A 88 1.00 8.91 -6.11
CA ALA A 88 -0.15 8.08 -5.76
C ALA A 88 -0.53 7.13 -6.90
N VAL A 89 -0.77 5.86 -6.57
CA VAL A 89 -1.28 4.84 -7.50
C VAL A 89 -2.48 4.15 -6.88
N GLY A 90 -3.62 4.08 -7.57
CA GLY A 90 -4.77 3.40 -6.99
C GLY A 90 -6.07 3.45 -7.77
N GLY A 91 -7.15 2.98 -7.15
CA GLY A 91 -8.50 3.17 -7.70
C GLY A 91 -8.88 4.65 -7.68
N ALA A 92 -8.72 5.29 -6.53
CA ALA A 92 -8.79 6.74 -6.33
C ALA A 92 -7.43 7.23 -5.82
N ALA A 93 -6.69 7.94 -6.66
CA ALA A 93 -5.34 8.42 -6.41
C ALA A 93 -5.31 9.95 -6.35
N LEU A 94 -4.78 10.48 -5.25
CA LEU A 94 -4.62 11.91 -4.96
C LEU A 94 -3.13 12.18 -4.76
N GLY A 95 -2.50 12.66 -5.83
CA GLY A 95 -1.06 12.90 -5.94
C GLY A 95 -0.69 14.38 -5.74
N GLY A 96 0.49 14.66 -5.19
CA GLY A 96 1.09 15.99 -5.24
C GLY A 96 1.62 16.29 -6.64
N SER A 97 2.59 15.50 -7.09
CA SER A 97 3.16 15.60 -8.44
C SER A 97 2.57 14.61 -9.42
N GLY A 98 2.26 13.38 -8.99
CA GLY A 98 1.87 12.29 -9.89
C GLY A 98 0.76 11.42 -9.33
N ALA A 99 -0.32 11.23 -10.10
CA ALA A 99 -1.40 10.31 -9.76
C ALA A 99 -1.70 9.35 -10.92
N LEU A 100 -1.76 8.05 -10.65
CA LEU A 100 -2.12 7.02 -11.62
C LEU A 100 -3.27 6.15 -11.11
N GLY A 101 -4.38 6.05 -11.84
CA GLY A 101 -5.52 5.30 -11.32
C GLY A 101 -6.81 5.31 -12.11
N GLY A 102 -7.90 4.85 -11.48
CA GLY A 102 -9.25 5.00 -12.03
C GLY A 102 -9.69 6.47 -12.00
N LEU A 103 -9.70 7.04 -10.80
CA LEU A 103 -9.76 8.48 -10.55
C LEU A 103 -8.36 8.95 -10.14
N ALA A 104 -7.75 9.81 -10.93
CA ALA A 104 -6.41 10.35 -10.70
C ALA A 104 -6.48 11.87 -10.61
N VAL A 105 -6.11 12.43 -9.46
CA VAL A 105 -6.07 13.88 -9.25
C VAL A 105 -4.68 14.24 -8.77
N ALA A 106 -4.00 15.15 -9.46
CA ALA A 106 -2.68 15.63 -9.08
C ALA A 106 -2.48 17.12 -9.40
N GLY A 107 -1.45 17.73 -8.82
CA GLY A 107 -1.05 19.08 -9.21
C GLY A 107 -0.46 19.12 -10.62
N GLU A 108 0.51 18.25 -10.90
CA GLU A 108 1.30 18.31 -12.13
C GLU A 108 0.87 17.27 -13.17
N PHE A 109 0.93 15.96 -12.85
CA PHE A 109 0.68 14.88 -13.80
C PHE A 109 -0.36 13.89 -13.29
N ALA A 110 -1.41 13.65 -14.07
CA ALA A 110 -2.42 12.63 -13.77
C ALA A 110 -2.71 11.74 -14.97
N ARG A 111 -2.76 10.43 -14.73
CA ARG A 111 -3.13 9.45 -15.74
C ARG A 111 -4.17 8.47 -15.22
N GLY A 112 -5.26 8.31 -15.94
CA GLY A 112 -6.34 7.45 -15.47
C GLY A 112 -7.62 7.51 -16.28
N GLY A 113 -8.65 6.81 -15.80
CA GLY A 113 -9.99 6.87 -16.39
C GLY A 113 -10.59 8.27 -16.30
N VAL A 114 -10.50 8.88 -15.11
CA VAL A 114 -10.80 10.30 -14.85
C VAL A 114 -9.53 10.94 -14.32
N ALA A 115 -8.91 11.84 -15.09
CA ALA A 115 -7.67 12.50 -14.73
C ALA A 115 -7.86 14.02 -14.57
N LEU A 116 -7.38 14.58 -13.46
CA LEU A 116 -7.41 16.02 -13.15
C LEU A 116 -6.02 16.47 -12.70
N ALA A 117 -5.28 17.14 -13.59
CA ALA A 117 -3.97 17.75 -13.30
C ALA A 117 -3.64 18.79 -14.38
N PHE A 118 -2.52 19.51 -14.22
CA PHE A 118 -2.02 20.41 -15.26
C PHE A 118 -1.72 19.66 -16.57
N HIS A 119 -1.12 18.48 -16.47
CA HIS A 119 -0.90 17.52 -17.56
C HIS A 119 -1.74 16.27 -17.28
N ALA A 120 -2.93 16.19 -17.87
CA ALA A 120 -3.90 15.12 -17.64
C ALA A 120 -4.07 14.28 -18.91
N ASN A 121 -3.70 12.99 -18.84
CA ASN A 121 -3.82 12.04 -19.96
C ASN A 121 -3.19 12.54 -21.29
N ASP A 122 -2.13 13.35 -21.21
CA ASP A 122 -1.41 13.87 -22.38
C ASP A 122 -0.04 13.18 -22.56
N LEU A 123 0.67 13.54 -23.63
CA LEU A 123 1.99 12.99 -23.94
C LEU A 123 3.01 13.28 -22.84
N SER A 124 2.93 14.45 -22.19
CA SER A 124 3.82 14.83 -21.10
C SER A 124 3.61 13.97 -19.86
N ALA A 125 2.35 13.67 -19.51
CA ALA A 125 2.02 12.69 -18.49
C ALA A 125 2.57 11.31 -18.86
N ASP A 126 2.39 10.86 -20.10
CA ASP A 126 2.91 9.56 -20.56
C ASP A 126 4.44 9.46 -20.44
N GLU A 127 5.17 10.48 -20.86
CA GLU A 127 6.63 10.54 -20.70
C GLU A 127 7.04 10.49 -19.22
N TYR A 128 6.37 11.27 -18.37
CA TYR A 128 6.61 11.26 -16.93
C TYR A 128 6.38 9.88 -16.31
N PHE A 129 5.23 9.26 -16.56
CA PHE A 129 4.88 7.96 -15.99
C PHE A 129 5.77 6.82 -16.52
N ASN A 130 6.19 6.88 -17.79
CA ASN A 130 7.08 5.88 -18.39
C ASN A 130 8.55 6.04 -17.93
N GLY A 131 8.99 7.28 -17.72
CA GLY A 131 10.35 7.59 -17.25
C GLY A 131 10.54 7.36 -15.76
N HIS A 132 9.48 7.42 -14.96
CA HIS A 132 9.59 7.40 -13.50
C HIS A 132 9.58 5.97 -12.92
N PRO A 133 10.61 5.56 -12.14
CA PRO A 133 10.78 4.18 -11.68
C PRO A 133 9.63 3.69 -10.79
N PHE A 134 9.10 4.54 -9.91
CA PHE A 134 7.97 4.20 -9.04
C PHE A 134 6.73 3.76 -9.83
N PHE A 135 6.30 4.56 -10.83
CA PHE A 135 5.11 4.25 -11.62
C PHE A 135 5.33 3.05 -12.54
N ARG A 136 6.54 2.88 -13.07
CA ARG A 136 6.92 1.68 -13.82
C ARG A 136 6.87 0.41 -12.97
N SER A 137 7.40 0.45 -11.74
CA SER A 137 7.30 -0.69 -10.82
C SER A 137 5.86 -0.97 -10.40
N ALA A 138 5.07 0.07 -10.12
CA ALA A 138 3.67 -0.07 -9.73
C ALA A 138 2.81 -0.66 -10.87
N SER A 139 3.02 -0.19 -12.10
CA SER A 139 2.32 -0.72 -13.29
C SER A 139 2.70 -2.16 -13.61
N LEU A 140 3.97 -2.54 -13.46
CA LEU A 140 4.39 -3.94 -13.60
C LEU A 140 3.72 -4.83 -12.55
N LEU A 141 3.70 -4.42 -11.27
CA LEU A 141 3.01 -5.14 -10.21
C LEU A 141 1.51 -5.31 -10.51
N MET A 142 0.86 -4.27 -11.02
CA MET A 142 -0.54 -4.34 -11.47
C MET A 142 -0.72 -5.32 -12.65
N GLN A 143 0.18 -5.34 -13.63
CA GLN A 143 0.10 -6.27 -14.76
C GLN A 143 0.30 -7.73 -14.32
N TYR A 144 1.31 -8.01 -13.49
CA TYR A 144 1.57 -9.36 -12.99
C TYR A 144 0.42 -9.89 -12.11
N SER A 145 -0.14 -9.04 -11.23
CA SER A 145 -1.28 -9.43 -10.40
C SER A 145 -2.53 -9.74 -11.22
N MET A 146 -2.82 -8.96 -12.26
CA MET A 146 -3.97 -9.21 -13.13
C MET A 146 -3.83 -10.53 -13.91
N GLY A 147 -2.61 -10.89 -14.30
CA GLY A 147 -2.30 -12.21 -14.86
C GLY A 147 -2.58 -13.35 -13.88
N LEU A 148 -2.21 -13.20 -12.61
CA LEU A 148 -2.50 -14.19 -11.56
C LEU A 148 -4.00 -14.29 -11.27
N VAL A 149 -4.71 -13.18 -11.19
CA VAL A 149 -6.17 -13.17 -10.98
C VAL A 149 -6.86 -13.86 -12.15
N ALA A 150 -6.50 -13.50 -13.39
CA ALA A 150 -7.03 -14.17 -14.58
C ALA A 150 -6.74 -15.67 -14.55
N LEU A 151 -5.53 -16.09 -14.16
CA LEU A 151 -5.18 -17.50 -13.99
C LEU A 151 -6.10 -18.19 -12.98
N VAL A 152 -6.31 -17.61 -11.79
CA VAL A 152 -7.19 -18.18 -10.74
C VAL A 152 -8.64 -18.34 -11.23
N PHE A 153 -9.15 -17.43 -12.07
CA PHE A 153 -10.50 -17.53 -12.62
C PHE A 153 -10.60 -18.49 -13.82
N VAL A 154 -9.53 -18.62 -14.61
CA VAL A 154 -9.51 -19.43 -15.84
C VAL A 154 -9.12 -20.89 -15.55
N LEU A 155 -8.21 -21.15 -14.62
CA LEU A 155 -7.72 -22.48 -14.26
C LEU A 155 -8.85 -23.45 -13.84
N PRO A 156 -9.84 -23.07 -13.02
CA PRO A 156 -10.96 -23.95 -12.65
C PRO A 156 -11.86 -24.28 -13.84
N ARG A 157 -12.03 -23.34 -14.79
CA ARG A 157 -12.79 -23.58 -16.04
C ARG A 157 -12.08 -24.55 -16.97
N ILE A 158 -10.75 -24.53 -17.00
CA ILE A 158 -9.94 -25.47 -17.79
C ILE A 158 -9.93 -26.85 -17.13
N LEU A 159 -9.78 -26.92 -15.80
CA LEU A 159 -9.74 -28.17 -15.04
C LEU A 159 -11.09 -28.90 -14.99
N ARG A 160 -12.23 -28.19 -15.07
CA ARG A 160 -13.58 -28.80 -15.13
C ARG A 160 -13.99 -29.36 -16.51
N ARG A 161 -13.13 -29.25 -17.53
CA ARG A 161 -13.38 -29.81 -18.88
C ARG A 161 -12.87 -31.25 -19.06
N ARG A 162 -12.66 -32.00 -17.98
CA ARG A 162 -12.38 -33.44 -18.02
C ARG A 162 -13.46 -34.22 -17.28
#